data_AF-A0A0S3UG90-F1
#
_entry.id   AF-A0A0S3UG90-F1
#
_cell.length_a   1.000
_cell.length_b   1.000
_cell.length_c   1.000
_cell.angle_alpha   90.00
_cell.angle_beta   90.00
_cell.angle_gamma   90.00
#
_symmetry.space_group_name_H-M   'P 1'
#
loop_
_entity.id
_entity.type
_entity.pdbx_description
1 polymer ?
#
loop_
_entity_poly.entity_id
_entity_poly.type
_entity_poly.pdbx_seq_one_letter_code
_entity_poly.pdbx_strand_id
1 'polypeptide(L)'
;MRRTATLLLLLLTTLWALAQNKQTYLPDFKKGQTVIYEHLLKKTYQRNSDNTTVDGLELYSPFATSMGGFNILDIVRMLPTGDSISSKFSLKVLEATPYAYIMELKLIDVGLPKELRRSSDAKDFLEIINLAKNFKMRLMMSRKLGEWVVINTNELYKQFLTEGRKRKLSFLDNEDEELDEKMIAGMQKGRAIDIFFYMFVPGFNTFTEVYGLRCEEGHREEGELKEEEGSFKFVSDVTKGKGREMNLKMNMDMYSSLYEPDNDTYASNVDSISIDSIEMDYVDVDTIATDKEDSLLYDDGKVLCKAQNVIDVKMDKKSWLEKYENTVTINYPNGVGTIYQVVRRRKN
;
A
#
# COMPACT_ATOMS: atom_id res chain seq x y z
N MET A 1 -23.13 -2.53 48.77
CA MET A 1 -22.79 -3.39 47.60
C MET A 1 -23.42 -2.91 46.28
N ARG A 2 -24.68 -2.44 46.22
CA ARG A 2 -25.28 -1.95 44.96
C ARG A 2 -24.56 -0.74 44.33
N ARG A 3 -24.16 0.26 45.12
CA ARG A 3 -23.49 1.49 44.62
C ARG A 3 -22.06 1.26 44.09
N THR A 4 -21.30 0.33 44.68
CA THR A 4 -19.94 -0.01 44.25
C THR A 4 -19.95 -0.79 42.93
N ALA A 5 -20.93 -1.67 42.72
CA ALA A 5 -21.11 -2.38 41.46
C ALA A 5 -21.49 -1.44 40.30
N THR A 6 -22.33 -0.43 40.54
CA THR A 6 -22.71 0.56 39.51
C THR A 6 -21.53 1.45 39.10
N LEU A 7 -20.69 1.85 40.06
CA LEU A 7 -19.47 2.62 39.81
C LEU A 7 -18.43 1.82 39.01
N LEU A 8 -18.26 0.53 39.34
CA LEU A 8 -17.34 -0.34 38.61
C LEU A 8 -17.83 -0.60 37.17
N LEU A 9 -19.14 -0.76 36.98
CA LEU A 9 -19.76 -0.91 35.66
C LEU A 9 -19.60 0.37 34.82
N LEU A 10 -19.80 1.55 35.42
CA LEU A 10 -19.55 2.85 34.79
C LEU A 10 -18.07 3.01 34.41
N LEU A 11 -17.15 2.64 35.30
CA LEU A 11 -15.71 2.70 35.05
C LEU A 11 -15.28 1.76 33.91
N LEU A 12 -15.83 0.53 33.87
CA LEU A 12 -15.63 -0.39 32.75
C LEU A 12 -16.23 0.19 31.45
N THR A 13 -17.44 0.75 31.46
CA THR A 13 -18.00 1.37 30.24
C THR A 13 -17.18 2.57 29.76
N THR A 14 -16.58 3.36 30.67
CA THR A 14 -15.68 4.47 30.29
C THR A 14 -14.32 3.98 29.80
N LEU A 15 -13.78 2.88 30.34
CA LEU A 15 -12.55 2.24 29.86
C LEU A 15 -12.77 1.60 28.47
N TRP A 16 -13.95 1.00 28.23
CA TRP A 16 -14.35 0.49 26.92
C TRP A 16 -14.65 1.63 25.92
N ALA A 17 -15.14 2.79 26.38
CA ALA A 17 -15.30 3.99 25.55
C ALA A 17 -13.95 4.65 25.20
N LEU A 18 -12.97 4.63 26.10
CA LEU A 18 -11.59 5.07 25.85
C LEU A 18 -10.80 4.08 24.97
N ALA A 19 -11.12 2.78 25.06
CA ALA A 19 -10.61 1.72 24.20
C ALA A 19 -11.40 1.57 22.90
N GLN A 20 -12.42 2.41 22.63
CA GLN A 20 -12.99 2.50 21.30
C GLN A 20 -11.88 2.90 20.35
N ASN A 21 -11.59 1.99 19.44
CA ASN A 21 -10.72 2.15 18.29
C ASN A 21 -10.93 3.59 17.75
N LYS A 22 -9.99 4.50 18.05
CA LYS A 22 -10.04 5.95 17.73
C LYS A 22 -9.89 6.12 16.22
N GLN A 23 -10.85 5.58 15.51
CA GLN A 23 -10.85 5.55 14.06
C GLN A 23 -11.44 6.86 13.58
N THR A 24 -10.66 7.49 12.70
CA THR A 24 -10.88 8.84 12.20
C THR A 24 -11.98 8.88 11.14
N TYR A 25 -12.15 7.78 10.41
CA TYR A 25 -13.02 7.72 9.23
C TYR A 25 -14.13 6.68 9.42
N LEU A 26 -15.38 7.17 9.43
CA LEU A 26 -16.57 6.33 9.32
C LEU A 26 -17.34 6.74 8.06
N PRO A 27 -17.06 6.09 6.93
CA PRO A 27 -17.74 6.32 5.66
C PRO A 27 -19.27 6.32 5.80
N ASP A 28 -19.99 7.15 5.04
CA ASP A 28 -21.46 7.04 4.94
C ASP A 28 -21.93 6.70 3.54
N PHE A 29 -21.27 5.73 2.94
CA PHE A 29 -21.57 5.36 1.57
C PHE A 29 -22.98 4.81 1.44
N LYS A 30 -23.67 5.23 0.38
CA LYS A 30 -25.03 4.82 0.06
C LYS A 30 -25.01 3.95 -1.19
N LYS A 31 -25.90 2.97 -1.22
CA LYS A 31 -26.16 2.13 -2.38
C LYS A 31 -26.37 3.00 -3.63
N GLY A 32 -25.77 2.60 -4.74
CA GLY A 32 -25.85 3.28 -6.03
C GLY A 32 -24.84 4.41 -6.22
N GLN A 33 -24.10 4.84 -5.19
CA GLN A 33 -23.01 5.81 -5.38
C GLN A 33 -21.89 5.20 -6.19
N THR A 34 -21.36 5.98 -7.14
CA THR A 34 -20.20 5.62 -7.96
C THR A 34 -19.19 6.75 -7.92
N VAL A 35 -17.92 6.40 -7.76
CA VAL A 35 -16.79 7.34 -7.82
C VAL A 35 -15.70 6.79 -8.73
N ILE A 36 -14.90 7.68 -9.29
CA ILE A 36 -13.76 7.34 -10.13
C ILE A 36 -12.51 7.92 -9.49
N TYR A 37 -11.49 7.09 -9.36
CA TYR A 37 -10.19 7.45 -8.83
C TYR A 37 -9.11 7.36 -9.90
N GLU A 38 -8.17 8.29 -9.83
CA GLU A 38 -6.91 8.25 -10.55
C GLU A 38 -5.78 8.19 -9.53
N HIS A 39 -4.83 7.32 -9.79
CA HIS A 39 -3.65 7.08 -8.98
C HIS A 39 -2.39 7.26 -9.83
N LEU A 40 -1.36 7.82 -9.19
CA LEU A 40 -0.01 7.93 -9.73
C LEU A 40 0.98 7.65 -8.61
N LEU A 41 1.96 6.80 -8.89
CA LEU A 41 3.17 6.61 -8.09
C LEU A 41 4.36 6.90 -9.00
N LYS A 42 5.27 7.76 -8.55
CA LYS A 42 6.50 8.14 -9.26
C LYS A 42 7.67 8.14 -8.30
N LYS A 43 8.86 7.80 -8.82
CA LYS A 43 10.12 8.00 -8.13
C LYS A 43 11.07 8.89 -8.91
N THR A 44 11.84 9.68 -8.19
CA THR A 44 12.91 10.50 -8.77
C THR A 44 14.09 10.54 -7.82
N TYR A 45 15.29 10.48 -8.37
CA TYR A 45 16.50 10.75 -7.62
C TYR A 45 17.28 11.86 -8.32
N GLN A 46 17.72 12.85 -7.56
CA GLN A 46 18.51 13.96 -8.05
C GLN A 46 19.89 13.94 -7.39
N ARG A 47 20.95 13.89 -8.20
CA ARG A 47 22.33 13.88 -7.71
C ARG A 47 22.74 15.28 -7.25
N ASN A 48 23.41 15.39 -6.11
CA ASN A 48 23.84 16.69 -5.54
C ASN A 48 24.98 17.34 -6.34
N SER A 49 25.86 16.55 -6.98
CA SER A 49 27.06 17.07 -7.63
C SER A 49 26.78 17.92 -8.88
N ASP A 50 25.73 17.60 -9.61
CA ASP A 50 25.40 18.21 -10.91
C ASP A 50 23.90 18.49 -11.09
N ASN A 51 23.07 18.24 -10.07
CA ASN A 51 21.62 18.37 -10.08
C ASN A 51 20.92 17.52 -11.15
N THR A 52 21.59 16.51 -11.72
CA THR A 52 21.01 15.64 -12.72
C THR A 52 20.01 14.68 -12.09
N THR A 53 18.89 14.45 -12.78
CA THR A 53 18.00 13.34 -12.44
C THR A 53 18.63 12.06 -12.95
N VAL A 54 18.82 11.09 -12.06
CA VAL A 54 19.32 9.77 -12.41
C VAL A 54 18.15 8.80 -12.40
N ASP A 55 17.99 8.10 -13.51
CA ASP A 55 16.97 7.07 -13.70
C ASP A 55 17.57 5.68 -13.37
N GLY A 56 16.73 4.70 -13.02
CA GLY A 56 17.17 3.31 -12.78
C GLY A 56 17.69 3.01 -11.37
N LEU A 57 17.88 4.02 -10.52
CA LEU A 57 18.21 3.83 -9.10
C LEU A 57 16.99 3.36 -8.30
N GLU A 58 17.19 2.37 -7.43
CA GLU A 58 16.20 1.92 -6.48
C GLU A 58 16.16 2.83 -5.25
N LEU A 59 14.98 3.33 -4.91
CA LEU A 59 14.75 4.09 -3.68
C LEU A 59 13.80 3.32 -2.76
N TYR A 60 14.17 3.23 -1.49
CA TYR A 60 13.42 2.54 -0.45
C TYR A 60 12.88 3.55 0.56
N SER A 61 11.57 3.52 0.80
CA SER A 61 10.97 4.33 1.87
C SER A 61 11.34 3.71 3.23
N PRO A 62 11.92 4.46 4.17
CA PRO A 62 12.12 3.97 5.54
C PRO A 62 10.81 3.97 6.36
N PHE A 63 9.75 4.60 5.84
CA PHE A 63 8.43 4.59 6.47
C PHE A 63 7.68 3.31 6.09
N ALA A 64 7.40 2.45 7.07
CA ALA A 64 6.49 1.32 6.92
C ALA A 64 5.03 1.80 6.89
N THR A 65 4.16 1.13 6.11
CA THR A 65 2.72 1.41 6.13
C THR A 65 2.05 0.83 7.37
N SER A 66 0.88 1.37 7.75
CA SER A 66 0.13 0.98 8.96
C SER A 66 -0.39 -0.46 8.98
N MET A 67 -0.19 -1.24 7.90
CA MET A 67 -0.48 -2.66 7.85
C MET A 67 0.84 -3.41 7.80
N GLY A 68 1.37 -3.80 8.97
CA GLY A 68 2.58 -4.62 9.12
C GLY A 68 2.43 -6.01 8.51
N GLY A 69 2.31 -6.11 7.19
CA GLY A 69 2.16 -7.37 6.47
C GLY A 69 2.43 -7.31 4.98
N PHE A 70 2.12 -6.21 4.28
CA PHE A 70 2.42 -6.06 2.85
C PHE A 70 2.70 -4.60 2.53
N ASN A 71 3.88 -4.35 2.00
CA ASN A 71 4.58 -3.09 2.17
C ASN A 71 4.47 -2.31 0.85
N ILE A 72 4.20 -1.00 0.89
CA ILE A 72 4.46 -0.08 -0.25
C ILE A 72 5.86 -0.35 -0.86
N LEU A 73 6.78 -0.81 0.00
CA LEU A 73 8.10 -1.32 -0.31
C LEU A 73 8.15 -2.29 -1.48
N ASP A 74 7.16 -3.14 -1.71
CA ASP A 74 7.21 -4.08 -2.84
C ASP A 74 6.89 -3.35 -4.19
N ILE A 75 5.92 -2.42 -4.22
CA ILE A 75 5.54 -1.71 -5.48
C ILE A 75 6.60 -0.66 -5.78
N VAL A 76 7.12 -0.07 -4.71
CA VAL A 76 8.32 0.76 -4.72
C VAL A 76 9.49 -0.09 -5.25
N ARG A 77 9.78 -1.29 -4.75
CA ARG A 77 10.87 -2.15 -5.28
C ARG A 77 10.81 -2.32 -6.80
N MET A 78 9.61 -2.44 -7.37
CA MET A 78 9.42 -2.65 -8.80
C MET A 78 9.49 -1.37 -9.67
N LEU A 79 9.52 -0.18 -9.07
CA LEU A 79 9.50 1.09 -9.81
C LEU A 79 10.88 1.78 -9.75
N PRO A 80 11.67 1.78 -10.84
CA PRO A 80 12.92 2.53 -10.88
C PRO A 80 12.67 4.03 -10.83
N THR A 81 13.68 4.79 -10.40
CA THR A 81 13.69 6.26 -10.55
C THR A 81 13.55 6.66 -12.02
N GLY A 82 12.84 7.76 -12.28
CA GLY A 82 12.56 8.23 -13.65
C GLY A 82 11.32 7.61 -14.31
N ASP A 83 10.63 6.74 -13.58
CA ASP A 83 9.46 6.01 -14.05
C ASP A 83 8.22 6.23 -13.18
N SER A 84 7.08 5.79 -13.68
CA SER A 84 5.80 5.89 -12.97
C SER A 84 4.87 4.73 -13.26
N ILE A 85 4.10 4.34 -12.25
CA ILE A 85 2.91 3.51 -12.42
C ILE A 85 1.67 4.35 -12.12
N SER A 86 0.62 4.16 -12.92
CA SER A 86 -0.65 4.85 -12.73
C SER A 86 -1.81 3.89 -12.92
N SER A 87 -2.92 4.17 -12.24
CA SER A 87 -4.14 3.39 -12.40
C SER A 87 -5.37 4.29 -12.32
N LYS A 88 -6.39 3.94 -13.08
CA LYS A 88 -7.70 4.57 -13.04
C LYS A 88 -8.74 3.49 -12.81
N PHE A 89 -9.56 3.66 -11.79
CA PHE A 89 -10.57 2.68 -11.43
C PHE A 89 -11.84 3.36 -10.91
N SER A 90 -12.97 2.68 -11.03
CA SER A 90 -14.23 3.12 -10.44
C SER A 90 -14.67 2.18 -9.32
N LEU A 91 -15.26 2.76 -8.28
CA LEU A 91 -15.93 2.04 -7.20
C LEU A 91 -17.41 2.39 -7.22
N LYS A 92 -18.26 1.38 -7.30
CA LYS A 92 -19.71 1.52 -7.18
C LYS A 92 -20.22 0.76 -5.97
N VAL A 93 -20.97 1.41 -5.11
CA VAL A 93 -21.58 0.78 -3.92
C VAL A 93 -22.79 -0.03 -4.37
N LEU A 94 -22.69 -1.35 -4.33
CA LEU A 94 -23.80 -2.25 -4.63
C LEU A 94 -24.72 -2.40 -3.41
N GLU A 95 -24.12 -2.53 -2.23
CA GLU A 95 -24.82 -2.66 -0.95
C GLU A 95 -24.08 -1.94 0.18
N ALA A 96 -24.84 -1.40 1.12
CA ALA A 96 -24.33 -0.73 2.30
C ALA A 96 -25.11 -1.23 3.52
N THR A 97 -24.42 -1.96 4.40
CA THR A 97 -25.00 -2.49 5.64
C THR A 97 -24.35 -1.81 6.85
N PRO A 98 -24.88 -2.02 8.07
CA PRO A 98 -24.22 -1.55 9.29
C PRO A 98 -22.79 -2.09 9.48
N TYR A 99 -22.45 -3.24 8.89
CA TYR A 99 -21.20 -3.98 9.17
C TYR A 99 -20.21 -3.98 8.01
N ALA A 100 -20.70 -3.88 6.77
CA ALA A 100 -19.88 -4.03 5.58
C ALA A 100 -20.46 -3.28 4.37
N TYR A 101 -19.60 -3.06 3.39
CA TYR A 101 -19.95 -2.60 2.07
C TYR A 101 -19.72 -3.69 1.04
N ILE A 102 -20.63 -3.82 0.09
CA ILE A 102 -20.35 -4.55 -1.15
C ILE A 102 -20.14 -3.51 -2.25
N MET A 103 -18.96 -3.53 -2.87
CA MET A 103 -18.60 -2.63 -3.96
C MET A 103 -18.28 -3.39 -5.23
N GLU A 104 -18.61 -2.80 -6.37
CA GLU A 104 -18.07 -3.20 -7.67
C GLU A 104 -16.86 -2.31 -7.96
N LEU A 105 -15.68 -2.93 -8.09
CA LEU A 105 -14.50 -2.30 -8.65
C LEU A 105 -14.40 -2.64 -10.14
N LYS A 106 -14.20 -1.60 -10.94
CA LYS A 106 -13.89 -1.72 -12.36
C LYS A 106 -12.59 -1.00 -12.65
N LEU A 107 -11.64 -1.73 -13.22
CA LEU A 107 -10.41 -1.16 -13.75
C LEU A 107 -10.74 -0.43 -15.07
N ILE A 108 -10.32 0.82 -15.18
CA ILE A 108 -10.55 1.66 -16.36
C ILE A 108 -9.25 1.76 -17.15
N ASP A 109 -8.16 2.11 -16.48
CA ASP A 109 -6.87 2.26 -17.12
C ASP A 109 -5.70 1.93 -16.20
N VAL A 110 -4.57 1.52 -16.79
CA VAL A 110 -3.31 1.24 -16.08
C VAL A 110 -2.16 1.71 -16.95
N GLY A 111 -1.35 2.61 -16.43
CA GLY A 111 -0.08 3.00 -17.03
C GLY A 111 1.06 2.22 -16.38
N LEU A 112 1.73 1.38 -17.16
CA LEU A 112 2.88 0.60 -16.70
C LEU A 112 4.20 1.38 -16.76
N PRO A 113 5.16 1.03 -15.90
CA PRO A 113 6.57 1.46 -16.00
C PRO A 113 7.18 1.19 -17.39
N LYS A 114 8.12 2.02 -17.83
CA LYS A 114 8.90 1.90 -19.07
C LYS A 114 9.65 0.57 -19.19
N GLU A 115 10.27 0.07 -18.12
CA GLU A 115 11.02 -1.19 -18.16
C GLU A 115 10.11 -2.37 -18.45
N LEU A 116 8.98 -2.45 -17.75
CA LEU A 116 7.93 -3.43 -18.00
C LEU A 116 7.28 -3.29 -19.38
N ARG A 117 7.51 -2.21 -20.15
CA ARG A 117 7.06 -2.10 -21.55
C ARG A 117 8.06 -2.69 -22.54
N ARG A 118 9.31 -2.90 -22.14
CA ARG A 118 10.42 -3.31 -23.01
C ARG A 118 10.75 -4.81 -22.91
N SER A 119 10.23 -5.54 -21.92
CA SER A 119 10.42 -6.99 -21.80
C SER A 119 9.53 -7.77 -22.78
N SER A 120 9.91 -9.01 -23.13
CA SER A 120 9.01 -9.94 -23.84
C SER A 120 7.71 -10.16 -23.07
N ASP A 121 7.79 -10.17 -21.75
CA ASP A 121 6.70 -10.43 -20.82
C ASP A 121 5.73 -9.22 -20.71
N ALA A 122 6.16 -8.04 -21.19
CA ALA A 122 5.35 -6.83 -21.28
C ALA A 122 4.02 -7.06 -22.01
N LYS A 123 4.08 -7.85 -23.08
CA LYS A 123 2.93 -8.14 -23.93
C LYS A 123 1.88 -8.93 -23.14
N ASP A 124 2.31 -9.96 -22.43
CA ASP A 124 1.45 -10.81 -21.60
C ASP A 124 0.81 -9.98 -20.47
N PHE A 125 1.57 -9.09 -19.84
CA PHE A 125 1.04 -8.17 -18.82
C PHE A 125 -0.02 -7.21 -19.39
N LEU A 126 0.23 -6.62 -20.55
CA LEU A 126 -0.74 -5.74 -21.21
C LEU A 126 -2.01 -6.52 -21.60
N GLU A 127 -1.87 -7.76 -22.05
CA GLU A 127 -3.00 -8.63 -22.37
C GLU A 127 -3.83 -8.96 -21.12
N ILE A 128 -3.19 -9.29 -20.00
CA ILE A 128 -3.84 -9.50 -18.69
C ILE A 128 -4.61 -8.24 -18.24
N ILE A 129 -3.98 -7.07 -18.30
CA ILE A 129 -4.62 -5.79 -17.93
C ILE A 129 -5.83 -5.52 -18.83
N ASN A 130 -5.66 -5.69 -20.15
CA ASN A 130 -6.73 -5.46 -21.12
C ASN A 130 -7.89 -6.43 -20.94
N LEU A 131 -7.62 -7.65 -20.50
CA LEU A 131 -8.63 -8.62 -20.13
C LEU A 131 -9.35 -8.15 -18.85
N ALA A 132 -8.59 -7.80 -17.81
CA ALA A 132 -9.10 -7.42 -16.49
C ALA A 132 -9.97 -6.16 -16.50
N LYS A 133 -9.74 -5.22 -17.43
CA LYS A 133 -10.61 -4.04 -17.66
C LYS A 133 -12.07 -4.42 -18.00
N ASN A 134 -12.32 -5.64 -18.48
CA ASN A 134 -13.67 -6.12 -18.80
C ASN A 134 -14.38 -6.75 -17.59
N PHE A 135 -13.64 -7.03 -16.52
CA PHE A 135 -14.17 -7.70 -15.35
C PHE A 135 -14.67 -6.71 -14.30
N LYS A 136 -15.70 -7.17 -13.60
CA LYS A 136 -16.33 -6.47 -12.47
C LYS A 136 -16.00 -7.23 -11.21
N MET A 137 -15.02 -6.73 -10.47
CA MET A 137 -14.61 -7.33 -9.21
C MET A 137 -15.58 -6.91 -8.13
N ARG A 138 -16.20 -7.88 -7.45
CA ARG A 138 -17.08 -7.61 -6.31
C ARG A 138 -16.24 -7.71 -5.05
N LEU A 139 -16.20 -6.63 -4.30
CA LEU A 139 -15.45 -6.48 -3.08
C LEU A 139 -16.40 -6.47 -1.90
N MET A 140 -16.18 -7.33 -0.92
CA MET A 140 -16.71 -7.11 0.43
C MET A 140 -15.65 -6.33 1.20
N MET A 141 -16.04 -5.18 1.75
CA MET A 141 -15.17 -4.33 2.55
C MET A 141 -15.75 -4.19 3.95
N SER A 142 -14.88 -4.16 4.96
CA SER A 142 -15.30 -3.85 6.33
C SER A 142 -15.91 -2.45 6.38
N ARG A 143 -16.75 -2.18 7.40
CA ARG A 143 -17.35 -0.84 7.60
C ARG A 143 -16.32 0.29 7.66
N LYS A 144 -15.11 -0.09 8.07
CA LYS A 144 -13.91 0.71 8.31
C LYS A 144 -13.04 0.88 7.06
N LEU A 145 -13.29 0.11 6.00
CA LEU A 145 -12.57 0.08 4.71
C LEU A 145 -11.07 -0.30 4.79
N GLY A 146 -10.54 -0.63 5.95
CA GLY A 146 -9.16 -1.12 6.11
C GLY A 146 -8.99 -2.61 5.77
N GLU A 147 -10.08 -3.34 5.57
CA GLU A 147 -10.06 -4.77 5.24
C GLU A 147 -11.04 -5.02 4.09
N TRP A 148 -10.63 -5.87 3.15
CA TRP A 148 -11.45 -6.20 1.99
C TRP A 148 -11.09 -7.58 1.44
N VAL A 149 -12.02 -8.17 0.70
CA VAL A 149 -11.83 -9.41 -0.04
C VAL A 149 -12.65 -9.40 -1.32
N VAL A 150 -12.13 -10.01 -2.39
CA VAL A 150 -12.93 -10.26 -3.60
C VAL A 150 -13.85 -11.44 -3.35
N ILE A 151 -15.16 -11.27 -3.54
CA ILE A 151 -16.15 -12.32 -3.23
C ILE A 151 -16.60 -13.13 -4.45
N ASN A 152 -16.26 -12.70 -5.66
CA ASN A 152 -16.60 -13.40 -6.91
C ASN A 152 -15.36 -14.00 -7.61
N THR A 153 -14.35 -14.44 -6.85
CA THR A 153 -13.07 -14.94 -7.37
C THR A 153 -13.24 -16.08 -8.38
N ASN A 154 -14.06 -17.08 -8.09
CA ASN A 154 -14.30 -18.22 -9.00
C ASN A 154 -14.91 -17.78 -10.33
N GLU A 155 -15.85 -16.85 -10.29
CA GLU A 155 -16.47 -16.28 -11.49
C GLU A 155 -15.43 -15.53 -12.32
N LEU A 156 -14.60 -14.72 -11.66
CA LEU A 156 -13.52 -13.97 -12.31
C LEU A 156 -12.49 -14.89 -12.96
N TYR A 157 -12.06 -15.96 -12.29
CA TYR A 157 -11.11 -16.90 -12.88
C TYR A 157 -11.69 -17.64 -14.09
N LYS A 158 -12.94 -18.09 -14.02
CA LYS A 158 -13.62 -18.71 -15.18
C LYS A 158 -13.74 -17.74 -16.35
N GLN A 159 -14.12 -16.48 -16.08
CA GLN A 159 -14.17 -15.43 -17.10
C GLN A 159 -12.79 -15.13 -17.67
N PHE A 160 -11.75 -15.11 -16.84
CA PHE A 160 -10.36 -14.91 -17.24
C PHE A 160 -9.91 -15.98 -18.23
N LEU A 161 -10.09 -17.26 -17.89
CA LEU A 161 -9.72 -18.38 -18.76
C LEU A 161 -10.52 -18.37 -20.06
N THR A 162 -11.85 -18.18 -19.97
CA THR A 162 -12.74 -18.16 -21.13
C THR A 162 -12.38 -17.05 -22.11
N GLU A 163 -12.26 -15.81 -21.62
CA GLU A 163 -11.94 -14.66 -22.47
C GLU A 163 -10.49 -14.68 -22.96
N GLY A 164 -9.56 -15.20 -22.14
CA GLY A 164 -8.17 -15.37 -22.53
C GLY A 164 -8.01 -16.38 -23.68
N ARG A 165 -8.67 -17.54 -23.61
CA ARG A 165 -8.69 -18.51 -24.72
C ARG A 165 -9.34 -17.95 -25.97
N LYS A 166 -10.45 -17.23 -25.86
CA LYS A 166 -11.07 -16.53 -27.02
C LYS A 166 -10.10 -15.57 -27.70
N ARG A 167 -9.19 -14.95 -26.95
CA ARG A 167 -8.15 -14.06 -27.45
C ARG A 167 -6.86 -14.77 -27.86
N LYS A 168 -6.79 -16.10 -27.68
CA LYS A 168 -5.60 -16.94 -27.94
C LYS A 168 -4.36 -16.38 -27.23
N LEU A 169 -4.51 -16.04 -25.96
CA LEU A 169 -3.38 -15.59 -25.14
C LEU A 169 -2.39 -16.76 -25.00
N SER A 170 -1.12 -16.51 -25.31
CA SER A 170 -0.05 -17.52 -25.38
C SER A 170 0.13 -18.30 -24.08
N PHE A 171 -0.16 -17.69 -22.93
CA PHE A 171 -0.05 -18.34 -21.62
C PHE A 171 -1.27 -19.20 -21.25
N LEU A 172 -2.30 -19.29 -22.11
CA LEU A 172 -3.53 -20.07 -21.91
C LEU A 172 -3.78 -21.12 -23.00
N ASP A 173 -2.77 -21.44 -23.81
CA ASP A 173 -2.88 -22.24 -25.05
C ASP A 173 -3.20 -23.74 -24.84
N ASN A 174 -3.57 -24.16 -23.63
CA ASN A 174 -4.01 -25.53 -23.33
C ASN A 174 -5.55 -25.59 -23.25
N GLU A 175 -6.15 -26.29 -24.22
CA GLU A 175 -7.60 -26.39 -24.48
C GLU A 175 -8.35 -27.45 -23.66
N ASP A 176 -7.79 -27.98 -22.56
CA ASP A 176 -8.46 -29.04 -21.79
C ASP A 176 -9.34 -28.46 -20.65
N GLU A 177 -10.63 -28.81 -20.61
CA GLU A 177 -11.57 -28.33 -19.57
C GLU A 177 -11.29 -28.96 -18.19
N GLU A 178 -10.72 -30.18 -18.14
CA GLU A 178 -10.30 -30.83 -16.89
C GLU A 178 -9.09 -30.09 -16.24
N LEU A 179 -8.40 -29.22 -17.00
CA LEU A 179 -7.38 -28.31 -16.49
C LEU A 179 -7.97 -27.06 -15.82
N ASP A 180 -9.22 -26.65 -16.07
CA ASP A 180 -9.73 -25.36 -15.57
C ASP A 180 -9.86 -25.35 -14.05
N GLU A 181 -10.42 -26.40 -13.46
CA GLU A 181 -10.52 -26.49 -12.00
C GLU A 181 -9.13 -26.56 -11.35
N LYS A 182 -8.18 -27.25 -11.99
CA LYS A 182 -6.78 -27.32 -11.53
C LYS A 182 -6.05 -25.98 -11.67
N MET A 183 -6.27 -25.26 -12.76
CA MET A 183 -5.71 -23.92 -12.98
C MET A 183 -6.33 -22.91 -12.02
N ILE A 184 -7.64 -22.97 -11.77
CA ILE A 184 -8.33 -22.14 -10.78
C ILE A 184 -7.79 -22.42 -9.37
N ALA A 185 -7.65 -23.69 -8.99
CA ALA A 185 -7.04 -24.08 -7.72
C ALA A 185 -5.59 -23.57 -7.61
N GLY A 186 -4.83 -23.63 -8.71
CA GLY A 186 -3.49 -23.04 -8.81
C GLY A 186 -3.49 -21.52 -8.60
N MET A 187 -4.37 -20.79 -9.29
CA MET A 187 -4.52 -19.34 -9.14
C MET A 187 -4.94 -18.93 -7.72
N GLN A 188 -5.82 -19.70 -7.09
CA GLN A 188 -6.22 -19.50 -5.71
C GLN A 188 -5.05 -19.73 -4.74
N LYS A 189 -4.36 -20.87 -4.86
CA LYS A 189 -3.19 -21.20 -4.03
C LYS A 189 -2.07 -20.16 -4.20
N GLY A 190 -1.87 -19.68 -5.42
CA GLY A 190 -0.92 -18.64 -5.77
C GLY A 190 -1.38 -17.22 -5.43
N ARG A 191 -2.57 -17.01 -4.85
CA ARG A 191 -3.12 -15.68 -4.53
C ARG A 191 -3.12 -14.72 -5.73
N ALA A 192 -3.48 -15.22 -6.91
CA ALA A 192 -3.40 -14.48 -8.17
C ALA A 192 -4.16 -13.15 -8.15
N ILE A 193 -5.31 -13.09 -7.46
CA ILE A 193 -6.07 -11.84 -7.28
C ILE A 193 -5.32 -10.82 -6.43
N ASP A 194 -4.71 -11.23 -5.33
CA ASP A 194 -3.95 -10.31 -4.46
C ASP A 194 -2.77 -9.73 -5.24
N ILE A 195 -2.04 -10.60 -5.95
CA ILE A 195 -0.95 -10.24 -6.85
C ILE A 195 -1.44 -9.26 -7.94
N PHE A 196 -2.61 -9.50 -8.54
CA PHE A 196 -3.19 -8.61 -9.55
C PHE A 196 -3.49 -7.22 -8.99
N PHE A 197 -4.15 -7.14 -7.83
CA PHE A 197 -4.47 -5.86 -7.18
C PHE A 197 -3.22 -5.07 -6.86
N TYR A 198 -2.24 -5.79 -6.33
CA TYR A 198 -0.95 -5.27 -5.95
C TYR A 198 -0.17 -4.72 -7.17
N MET A 199 -0.10 -5.45 -8.28
CA MET A 199 0.65 -5.02 -9.47
C MET A 199 -0.09 -3.98 -10.32
N PHE A 200 -1.40 -4.13 -10.51
CA PHE A 200 -2.13 -3.39 -11.54
C PHE A 200 -3.20 -2.44 -11.00
N VAL A 201 -3.53 -2.52 -9.71
CA VAL A 201 -4.48 -1.61 -9.06
C VAL A 201 -3.91 -1.01 -7.77
N PRO A 202 -2.64 -0.51 -7.78
CA PRO A 202 -1.99 0.04 -6.58
C PRO A 202 -2.79 1.18 -5.93
N GLY A 203 -3.51 1.96 -6.72
CA GLY A 203 -4.37 3.04 -6.23
C GLY A 203 -5.54 2.58 -5.36
N PHE A 204 -6.02 1.34 -5.53
CA PHE A 204 -7.05 0.78 -4.66
C PHE A 204 -6.49 0.42 -3.29
N ASN A 205 -5.29 -0.18 -3.24
CA ASN A 205 -4.60 -0.46 -1.99
C ASN A 205 -4.36 0.83 -1.20
N THR A 206 -3.83 1.86 -1.86
CA THR A 206 -3.66 3.19 -1.26
C THR A 206 -5.00 3.77 -0.79
N PHE A 207 -6.07 3.64 -1.57
CA PHE A 207 -7.39 4.07 -1.15
C PHE A 207 -7.81 3.39 0.18
N THR A 208 -7.57 2.09 0.34
CA THR A 208 -7.90 1.37 1.58
C THR A 208 -7.00 1.73 2.76
N GLU A 209 -5.70 1.93 2.52
CA GLU A 209 -4.73 2.36 3.54
C GLU A 209 -5.12 3.68 4.18
N VAL A 210 -5.64 4.63 3.39
CA VAL A 210 -6.07 5.94 3.90
C VAL A 210 -7.15 5.81 4.97
N TYR A 211 -8.09 4.87 4.83
CA TYR A 211 -9.12 4.65 5.86
C TYR A 211 -8.61 3.87 7.08
N GLY A 212 -7.43 3.25 6.97
CA GLY A 212 -6.69 2.65 8.07
C GLY A 212 -5.92 3.66 8.93
N LEU A 213 -5.68 4.89 8.42
CA LEU A 213 -4.96 5.92 9.17
C LEU A 213 -5.72 6.30 10.45
N ARG A 214 -5.02 6.29 11.58
CA ARG A 214 -5.54 6.68 12.89
C ARG A 214 -5.03 8.07 13.26
N CYS A 215 -5.93 9.03 13.29
CA CYS A 215 -5.64 10.44 13.57
C CYS A 215 -6.73 11.05 14.47
N GLU A 216 -6.30 11.73 15.52
CA GLU A 216 -7.19 12.46 16.42
C GLU A 216 -7.42 13.87 15.90
N GLU A 217 -8.59 14.44 16.17
CA GLU A 217 -8.87 15.83 15.80
C GLU A 217 -7.96 16.80 16.55
N GLY A 218 -7.53 17.86 15.86
CA GLY A 218 -6.65 18.88 16.42
C GLY A 218 -5.19 18.74 15.99
N HIS A 219 -4.35 19.48 16.69
CA HIS A 219 -2.91 19.49 16.50
C HIS A 219 -2.26 18.45 17.43
N ARG A 220 -1.34 17.65 16.90
CA ARG A 220 -0.52 16.69 17.66
C ARG A 220 0.92 16.80 17.19
N GLU A 221 1.83 16.94 18.15
CA GLU A 221 3.27 16.95 17.93
C GLU A 221 3.91 15.94 18.87
N GLU A 222 4.79 15.09 18.35
CA GLU A 222 5.48 14.04 19.10
C GLU A 222 6.94 13.91 18.65
N GLY A 223 7.80 13.52 19.59
CA GLY A 223 9.22 13.32 19.34
C GLY A 223 10.01 14.63 19.25
N GLU A 224 11.31 14.46 19.07
CA GLU A 224 12.28 15.53 18.91
C GLU A 224 13.33 15.04 17.91
N LEU A 225 13.56 15.80 16.85
CA LEU A 225 14.50 15.42 15.82
C LEU A 225 15.94 15.73 16.25
N LYS A 226 16.75 14.69 16.34
CA LYS A 226 18.19 14.70 16.63
C LYS A 226 18.90 13.91 15.54
N GLU A 227 20.15 14.26 15.26
CA GLU A 227 20.98 13.57 14.26
C GLU A 227 21.47 12.22 14.80
N GLU A 228 20.52 11.31 15.01
CA GLU A 228 20.71 9.99 15.60
C GLU A 228 19.73 9.01 14.96
N GLU A 229 20.16 7.79 14.67
CA GLU A 229 19.30 6.77 14.05
C GLU A 229 18.03 6.51 14.85
N GLY A 230 16.89 6.43 14.17
CA GLY A 230 15.59 6.21 14.79
C GLY A 230 15.00 7.45 15.46
N SER A 231 15.74 8.57 15.54
CA SER A 231 15.17 9.84 15.98
C SER A 231 14.10 10.30 15.00
N PHE A 232 12.99 10.80 15.53
CA PHE A 232 11.87 11.28 14.73
C PHE A 232 11.21 12.52 15.34
N LYS A 233 10.57 13.30 14.48
CA LYS A 233 9.62 14.34 14.84
C LYS A 233 8.37 14.16 14.00
N PHE A 234 7.24 14.04 14.68
CA PHE A 234 5.93 13.85 14.06
C PHE A 234 5.05 15.06 14.37
N VAL A 235 4.40 15.59 13.34
CA VAL A 235 3.39 16.65 13.46
C VAL A 235 2.18 16.22 12.65
N SER A 236 0.99 16.35 13.23
CA SER A 236 -0.26 16.19 12.51
C SER A 236 -1.29 17.25 12.87
N ASP A 237 -2.00 17.71 11.86
CA ASP A 237 -3.10 18.65 11.97
C ASP A 237 -4.34 18.04 11.32
N VAL A 238 -5.37 17.86 12.14
CA VAL A 238 -6.62 17.28 11.72
C VAL A 238 -7.74 18.26 11.94
N THR A 239 -8.43 18.61 10.86
CA THR A 239 -9.55 19.56 10.88
C THR A 239 -10.82 18.89 10.37
N LYS A 240 -11.91 19.03 11.13
CA LYS A 240 -13.25 18.62 10.69
C LYS A 240 -13.96 19.78 9.99
N GLY A 241 -14.51 19.49 8.82
CA GLY A 241 -15.37 20.40 8.06
C GLY A 241 -16.85 20.22 8.40
N LYS A 242 -17.73 20.67 7.51
CA LYS A 242 -19.18 20.48 7.68
C LYS A 242 -19.57 19.03 7.40
N GLY A 243 -20.41 18.44 8.25
CA GLY A 243 -20.84 17.04 8.08
C GLY A 243 -19.73 16.07 8.48
N ARG A 244 -19.33 15.17 7.57
CA ARG A 244 -18.20 14.24 7.78
C ARG A 244 -16.95 14.58 6.97
N GLU A 245 -16.88 15.83 6.48
CA GLU A 245 -15.71 16.36 5.79
C GLU A 245 -14.52 16.46 6.75
N MET A 246 -13.33 16.13 6.25
CA MET A 246 -12.14 16.07 7.07
C MET A 246 -10.90 16.34 6.25
N ASN A 247 -9.97 17.12 6.80
CA ASN A 247 -8.64 17.28 6.25
C ASN A 247 -7.61 16.84 7.29
N LEU A 248 -6.62 16.08 6.85
CA LEU A 248 -5.49 15.62 7.64
C LEU A 248 -4.23 16.04 6.92
N LYS A 249 -3.34 16.69 7.65
CA LYS A 249 -1.95 16.91 7.23
C LYS A 249 -1.05 16.22 8.24
N MET A 250 -0.10 15.42 7.76
CA MET A 250 0.93 14.78 8.58
C MET A 250 2.30 15.15 8.00
N ASN A 251 3.24 15.40 8.89
CA ASN A 251 4.65 15.50 8.57
C ASN A 251 5.43 14.65 9.57
N MET A 252 6.22 13.70 9.08
CA MET A 252 7.13 12.91 9.89
C MET A 252 8.55 13.07 9.36
N ASP A 253 9.40 13.71 10.13
CA ASP A 253 10.85 13.72 9.92
C ASP A 253 11.48 12.58 10.72
N MET A 254 12.45 11.87 10.15
CA MET A 254 13.23 10.87 10.87
C MET A 254 14.66 10.76 10.34
N TYR A 255 15.57 10.26 11.17
CA TYR A 255 16.88 9.81 10.75
C TYR A 255 16.92 8.28 10.67
N SER A 256 17.44 7.76 9.57
CA SER A 256 17.47 6.31 9.29
C SER A 256 18.77 5.94 8.60
N SER A 257 19.37 4.83 9.00
CA SER A 257 20.48 4.25 8.27
C SER A 257 19.96 3.58 7.00
N LEU A 258 20.36 4.11 5.84
CA LEU A 258 19.93 3.65 4.52
C LEU A 258 21.15 3.41 3.63
N TYR A 259 21.05 2.43 2.72
CA TYR A 259 22.07 2.25 1.69
C TYR A 259 22.09 3.47 0.77
N GLU A 260 23.28 4.03 0.57
CA GLU A 260 23.47 5.09 -0.40
C GLU A 260 23.26 4.50 -1.82
N PRO A 261 22.48 5.16 -2.70
CA PRO A 261 22.32 4.69 -4.06
C PRO A 261 23.66 4.84 -4.80
N ASP A 262 24.39 3.74 -4.96
CA ASP A 262 25.65 3.73 -5.72
C ASP A 262 25.38 3.98 -7.20
N ASN A 263 26.17 4.88 -7.78
CA ASN A 263 26.02 5.32 -9.16
C ASN A 263 26.39 4.23 -10.20
N ASP A 264 27.09 3.17 -9.78
CA ASP A 264 27.72 2.20 -10.69
C ASP A 264 27.46 0.70 -10.36
N THR A 265 26.63 0.37 -9.35
CA THR A 265 26.56 -1.03 -8.86
C THR A 265 25.16 -1.49 -8.43
N TYR A 266 24.14 -1.40 -9.28
CA TYR A 266 22.91 -2.19 -9.07
C TYR A 266 22.36 -2.72 -10.41
N ALA A 267 23.18 -3.51 -11.10
CA ALA A 267 22.73 -4.43 -12.14
C ALA A 267 22.95 -5.92 -11.75
N SER A 268 23.51 -6.21 -10.58
CA SER A 268 23.74 -7.59 -10.15
C SER A 268 23.91 -7.63 -8.63
N ASN A 269 23.22 -8.55 -7.96
CA ASN A 269 23.23 -8.86 -6.52
C ASN A 269 22.01 -8.37 -5.73
N VAL A 270 20.80 -8.66 -6.25
CA VAL A 270 19.83 -9.39 -5.42
C VAL A 270 19.93 -10.85 -5.84
N ASP A 271 21.05 -11.49 -5.51
CA ASP A 271 21.13 -12.94 -5.54
C ASP A 271 20.16 -13.47 -4.47
N SER A 272 19.10 -14.11 -4.94
CA SER A 272 18.36 -15.18 -4.26
C SER A 272 18.04 -14.96 -2.77
N ILE A 273 16.96 -14.23 -2.48
CA ILE A 273 16.06 -14.75 -1.44
C ILE A 273 15.15 -15.74 -2.15
N SER A 274 15.63 -16.99 -2.20
CA SER A 274 14.81 -18.16 -2.44
C SER A 274 13.57 -18.09 -1.54
N ILE A 275 12.39 -18.06 -2.13
CA ILE A 275 11.10 -18.19 -1.44
C ILE A 275 10.79 -19.69 -1.20
N ASP A 276 11.80 -20.54 -1.15
CA ASP A 276 11.68 -21.95 -0.79
C ASP A 276 12.52 -22.23 0.46
N SER A 277 12.01 -21.84 1.64
CA SER A 277 12.26 -22.48 2.96
C SER A 277 11.84 -21.55 4.11
N ILE A 278 10.55 -21.49 4.39
CA ILE A 278 10.08 -21.19 5.75
C ILE A 278 9.23 -22.39 6.17
N GLU A 279 9.91 -23.45 6.61
CA GLU A 279 9.31 -24.37 7.57
C GLU A 279 9.25 -23.63 8.91
N MET A 280 8.02 -23.28 9.33
CA MET A 280 7.76 -22.82 10.68
C MET A 280 7.79 -24.02 11.62
N ASP A 281 8.93 -24.22 12.30
CA ASP A 281 8.94 -24.99 13.54
C ASP A 281 9.10 -24.03 14.73
N TYR A 282 8.05 -23.96 15.53
CA TYR A 282 8.04 -23.30 16.83
C TYR A 282 8.82 -24.17 17.82
N VAL A 283 9.90 -23.65 18.41
CA VAL A 283 10.47 -24.21 19.63
C VAL A 283 10.78 -23.11 20.64
N ASP A 284 10.37 -23.39 21.87
CA ASP A 284 10.36 -22.56 23.07
C ASP A 284 11.69 -21.90 23.43
N VAL A 285 11.55 -20.73 24.04
CA VAL A 285 12.61 -19.92 24.63
C VAL A 285 13.05 -20.54 25.95
N ASP A 286 14.32 -20.96 26.03
CA ASP A 286 15.02 -20.98 27.31
C ASP A 286 16.49 -20.54 27.16
N THR A 287 16.75 -19.35 27.70
CA THR A 287 17.95 -18.83 28.37
C THR A 287 19.31 -19.51 28.09
N ILE A 288 20.22 -18.83 27.39
CA ILE A 288 21.68 -18.85 27.68
C ILE A 288 22.29 -17.47 27.37
N ALA A 289 22.91 -16.88 28.39
CA ALA A 289 23.79 -15.72 28.27
C ALA A 289 25.16 -16.16 27.72
N THR A 290 25.70 -15.44 26.75
CA THR A 290 27.14 -15.53 26.40
C THR A 290 27.61 -14.24 25.74
N ASP A 291 28.44 -13.54 26.50
CA ASP A 291 29.69 -12.87 26.16
C ASP A 291 29.82 -11.97 24.92
N LYS A 292 30.31 -10.77 25.22
CA LYS A 292 30.86 -9.77 24.29
C LYS A 292 31.99 -10.40 23.48
N GLU A 293 31.73 -10.72 22.22
CA GLU A 293 32.77 -10.82 21.22
C GLU A 293 32.89 -9.49 20.47
N ASP A 294 34.14 -9.00 20.40
CA ASP A 294 34.57 -7.88 19.58
C ASP A 294 34.17 -8.12 18.12
N SER A 295 33.05 -7.51 17.71
CA SER A 295 32.64 -7.48 16.32
C SER A 295 33.53 -6.49 15.57
N LEU A 296 34.39 -7.01 14.69
CA LEU A 296 34.97 -6.26 13.58
C LEU A 296 33.84 -5.49 12.88
N LEU A 297 33.88 -4.16 12.97
CA LEU A 297 32.98 -3.25 12.26
C LEU A 297 33.23 -3.41 10.76
N TYR A 298 32.45 -4.29 10.12
CA TYR A 298 32.24 -4.20 8.68
C TYR A 298 31.40 -2.94 8.44
N ASP A 299 31.95 -2.00 7.68
CA ASP A 299 31.20 -0.87 7.16
C ASP A 299 30.09 -1.43 6.25
N ASP A 300 28.86 -1.47 6.74
CA ASP A 300 27.73 -2.09 6.06
C ASP A 300 27.14 -1.18 4.97
N GLY A 301 27.87 -0.13 4.54
CA GLY A 301 27.55 0.73 3.40
C GLY A 301 26.32 1.60 3.60
N LYS A 302 25.80 1.66 4.83
CA LYS A 302 24.64 2.48 5.18
C LYS A 302 25.11 3.83 5.69
N VAL A 303 24.38 4.85 5.28
CA VAL A 303 24.60 6.23 5.69
C VAL A 303 23.38 6.72 6.45
N LEU A 304 23.61 7.56 7.46
CA LEU A 304 22.54 8.15 8.23
C LEU A 304 21.86 9.23 7.38
N CYS A 305 20.65 8.94 6.90
CA CYS A 305 19.88 9.84 6.05
C CYS A 305 18.75 10.50 6.84
N LYS A 306 18.54 11.80 6.60
CA LYS A 306 17.30 12.47 7.02
C LYS A 306 16.21 12.19 6.00
N ALA A 307 15.14 11.52 6.42
CA ALA A 307 13.95 11.28 5.63
C ALA A 307 12.77 12.09 6.16
N GLN A 308 11.92 12.57 5.25
CA GLN A 308 10.69 13.29 5.56
C GLN A 308 9.52 12.63 4.83
N ASN A 309 8.39 12.47 5.49
CA ASN A 309 7.14 11.98 4.92
C ASN A 309 6.04 13.01 5.17
N VAL A 310 5.51 13.57 4.08
CA VAL A 310 4.42 14.54 4.10
C VAL A 310 3.17 13.92 3.49
N ILE A 311 2.11 13.80 4.29
CA ILE A 311 0.81 13.26 3.88
C ILE A 311 -0.26 14.34 3.96
N ASP A 312 -1.03 14.50 2.89
CA ASP A 312 -2.20 15.38 2.80
C ASP A 312 -3.42 14.56 2.37
N VAL A 313 -4.44 14.50 3.23
CA VAL A 313 -5.68 13.76 3.00
C VAL A 313 -6.87 14.69 3.10
N LYS A 314 -7.75 14.59 2.12
CA LYS A 314 -9.03 15.29 2.09
C LYS A 314 -10.18 14.34 1.83
N MET A 315 -11.16 14.36 2.74
CA MET A 315 -12.39 13.59 2.69
C MET A 315 -13.59 14.52 2.52
N ASP A 316 -14.57 14.12 1.70
CA ASP A 316 -15.78 14.91 1.51
C ASP A 316 -16.80 14.73 2.65
N LYS A 317 -17.96 15.37 2.52
CA LYS A 317 -19.05 15.34 3.53
C LYS A 317 -19.65 13.96 3.79
N LYS A 318 -19.41 12.99 2.89
CA LYS A 318 -19.82 11.58 2.99
C LYS A 318 -18.63 10.67 3.33
N SER A 319 -17.48 11.28 3.61
CA SER A 319 -16.18 10.67 3.84
C SER A 319 -15.70 9.80 2.67
N TRP A 320 -16.05 10.18 1.45
CA TRP A 320 -15.31 9.70 0.27
C TRP A 320 -13.99 10.44 0.19
N LEU A 321 -12.91 9.70 -0.04
CA LEU A 321 -11.60 10.27 -0.37
C LEU A 321 -11.73 11.20 -1.57
N GLU A 322 -11.39 12.47 -1.41
CA GLU A 322 -11.24 13.42 -2.51
C GLU A 322 -9.81 13.41 -3.02
N LYS A 323 -8.85 13.39 -2.09
CA LYS A 323 -7.42 13.49 -2.36
C LYS A 323 -6.64 12.80 -1.25
N TYR A 324 -5.68 11.99 -1.63
CA TYR A 324 -4.55 11.57 -0.82
C TYR A 324 -3.29 11.92 -1.60
N GLU A 325 -2.34 12.55 -0.95
CA GLU A 325 -1.03 12.86 -1.51
C GLU A 325 0.03 12.57 -0.44
N ASN A 326 0.99 11.72 -0.78
CA ASN A 326 2.10 11.33 0.06
C ASN A 326 3.40 11.62 -0.69
N THR A 327 4.28 12.40 -0.06
CA THR A 327 5.62 12.67 -0.56
C THR A 327 6.63 12.24 0.48
N VAL A 328 7.46 11.26 0.13
CA VAL A 328 8.62 10.85 0.91
C VAL A 328 9.86 11.45 0.27
N THR A 329 10.63 12.22 1.01
CA THR A 329 11.90 12.81 0.60
C THR A 329 13.02 12.24 1.46
N ILE A 330 14.07 11.71 0.84
CA ILE A 330 15.21 11.11 1.51
C ILE A 330 16.45 11.88 1.10
N ASN A 331 17.15 12.47 2.08
CA ASN A 331 18.37 13.22 1.84
C ASN A 331 19.56 12.30 2.06
N TYR A 332 20.10 11.78 0.96
CA TYR A 332 21.36 11.05 0.93
C TYR A 332 22.53 12.04 0.84
N PRO A 333 23.75 11.65 1.25
CA PRO A 333 24.94 12.48 1.05
C PRO A 333 25.15 12.84 -0.43
N ASN A 334 25.00 11.87 -1.34
CA ASN A 334 25.19 12.03 -2.78
C ASN A 334 23.98 12.58 -3.56
N GLY A 335 22.79 12.70 -2.96
CA GLY A 335 21.60 13.16 -3.66
C GLY A 335 20.32 13.17 -2.85
N VAL A 336 19.21 13.49 -3.51
CA VAL A 336 17.88 13.53 -2.92
C VAL A 336 16.96 12.56 -3.64
N GLY A 337 16.48 11.56 -2.91
CA GLY A 337 15.43 10.65 -3.36
C GLY A 337 14.05 11.22 -3.06
N THR A 338 13.10 11.07 -3.98
CA THR A 338 11.70 11.42 -3.78
C THR A 338 10.79 10.30 -4.28
N ILE A 339 9.87 9.86 -3.42
CA ILE A 339 8.78 8.95 -3.76
C ILE A 339 7.48 9.74 -3.61
N TYR A 340 6.74 9.85 -4.71
CA TYR A 340 5.50 10.61 -4.77
C TYR A 340 4.33 9.70 -5.12
N GLN A 341 3.31 9.66 -4.27
CA GLN A 341 2.12 8.87 -4.46
C GLN A 341 0.87 9.73 -4.27
N VAL A 342 -0.09 9.60 -5.19
CA VAL A 342 -1.32 10.38 -5.14
C VAL A 342 -2.50 9.53 -5.56
N VAL A 343 -3.63 9.68 -4.86
CA VAL A 343 -4.95 9.17 -5.24
C VAL A 343 -5.92 10.32 -5.23
N ARG A 344 -6.56 10.60 -6.37
CA ARG A 344 -7.50 11.72 -6.52
C ARG A 344 -8.81 11.25 -7.10
N ARG A 345 -9.90 11.73 -6.52
CA ARG A 345 -11.25 11.52 -7.06
C ARG A 345 -11.48 12.46 -8.22
N ARG A 346 -11.91 11.93 -9.37
CA ARG A 346 -12.41 12.76 -10.47
C ARG A 346 -13.77 13.33 -10.09
N LYS A 347 -13.96 14.63 -10.32
CA LYS A 347 -15.30 15.22 -10.35
C LYS A 347 -15.95 14.73 -11.65
N ASN A 348 -17.09 14.06 -11.52
CA ASN A 348 -17.91 13.64 -12.65
C ASN A 348 -18.44 14.85 -13.42
#